data_AF-A0ABD3WFR4-F1
#
_entry.id   AF-A0ABD3WFR4-F1
#
_cell.length_a   1.000
_cell.length_b   1.000
_cell.length_c   1.000
_cell.angle_alpha   90.00
_cell.angle_beta   90.00
_cell.angle_gamma   90.00
#
_symmetry.space_group_name_H-M   'P 1'
#
loop_
_entity.id
_entity.type
_entity.pdbx_description
1 polymer ?
#
loop_
_entity_poly.entity_id
_entity_poly.type
_entity_poly.pdbx_seq_one_letter_code
_entity_poly.pdbx_strand_id
1 'polypeptide(L)'
;MRDELRPSCVYRMRDDLRPTCFYPLRDDLRPSSECRMRDDLRPTCVYRMRDVPRPNCAYQMRDDLGPSCVHRMHGDLRPSCVHRMRDDLRPICVYRMRDDLGPSCVYQMRDDLGPSCVYRMRGDLRPSCVYQMRDDLGPSCVYRMRGDLRPSCVYRMRDDFRPSCVHRMRDDLGPSCVHRMRGDLRPGCVHRMREDL
;
A
#
# COMPACT_ATOMS: atom_id res chain seq x y z
N MET A 1 23.72 -0.90 23.97
CA MET A 1 22.95 -0.89 25.24
C MET A 1 21.91 -1.99 25.16
N ARG A 2 21.94 -2.95 26.09
CA ARG A 2 20.86 -3.94 26.27
C ARG A 2 19.74 -3.22 27.00
N ASP A 3 18.73 -2.76 26.27
CA ASP A 3 17.49 -2.28 26.87
C ASP A 3 16.57 -3.46 27.17
N GLU A 4 16.16 -3.49 28.43
CA GLU A 4 15.27 -4.46 29.05
C GLU A 4 13.89 -4.52 28.36
N LEU A 5 13.25 -5.67 28.50
CA LEU A 5 11.95 -6.03 27.94
C LEU A 5 10.85 -4.99 28.29
N ARG A 6 10.53 -4.09 27.36
CA ARG A 6 9.23 -3.41 27.33
C ARG A 6 8.27 -4.17 26.39
N PRO A 7 7.11 -4.67 26.88
CA PRO A 7 6.19 -5.50 26.09
C PRO A 7 5.34 -4.71 25.09
N SER A 8 5.40 -3.39 25.11
CA SER A 8 4.79 -2.52 24.09
C SER A 8 5.69 -1.32 23.82
N CYS A 9 5.85 -0.99 22.54
CA CYS A 9 6.66 0.13 22.08
C CYS A 9 5.82 0.98 21.13
N VAL A 10 5.84 2.30 21.31
CA VAL A 10 5.28 3.24 20.34
C VAL A 10 6.43 3.86 19.59
N TYR A 11 6.52 3.59 18.30
CA TYR A 11 7.47 4.22 17.38
C TYR A 11 6.75 5.32 16.62
N ARG A 12 7.32 6.53 16.63
CA ARG A 12 6.87 7.63 15.77
C ARG A 12 8.09 8.16 15.05
N MET A 13 8.11 8.02 13.74
CA MET A 13 9.13 8.65 12.90
C MET A 13 8.45 9.61 11.96
N ARG A 14 9.15 10.72 11.72
CA ARG A 14 8.75 11.71 10.75
C ARG A 14 10.00 12.19 10.04
N ASP A 15 10.09 11.87 8.75
CA ASP A 15 11.21 12.26 7.92
C ASP A 15 10.75 13.26 6.85
N ASP A 16 11.33 14.46 6.89
CA ASP A 16 11.12 15.50 5.88
C ASP A 16 12.43 15.60 5.04
N LEU A 17 12.47 14.97 3.86
CA LEU A 17 13.71 14.77 3.08
C LEU A 17 13.88 15.85 1.97
N ARG A 18 15.13 16.30 1.71
CA ARG A 18 15.55 17.39 0.77
C ARG A 18 16.48 16.84 -0.38
N PRO A 19 16.78 17.58 -1.48
CA PRO A 19 16.81 17.01 -2.85
C PRO A 19 17.93 16.01 -3.17
N THR A 20 17.62 15.07 -4.08
CA THR A 20 18.49 14.00 -4.62
C THR A 20 19.08 13.07 -3.59
N CYS A 21 18.30 12.07 -3.18
CA CYS A 21 18.74 11.09 -2.20
C CYS A 21 18.26 9.67 -2.51
N PHE A 22 19.05 8.69 -2.07
CA PHE A 22 18.69 7.28 -2.05
C PHE A 22 18.57 6.84 -0.59
N TYR A 23 17.37 6.40 -0.18
CA TYR A 23 17.08 6.01 1.20
C TYR A 23 16.57 4.58 1.28
N PRO A 24 17.39 3.62 1.75
CA PRO A 24 16.95 2.30 2.13
C PRO A 24 16.57 2.28 3.62
N LEU A 25 15.28 2.11 3.94
CA LEU A 25 14.80 1.85 5.29
C LEU A 25 14.47 0.35 5.45
N ARG A 26 14.79 -0.20 6.62
CA ARG A 26 14.38 -1.55 7.01
C ARG A 26 13.93 -1.54 8.47
N ASP A 27 12.65 -1.78 8.68
CA ASP A 27 12.08 -1.83 10.01
C ASP A 27 11.58 -3.23 10.37
N ASP A 28 12.22 -3.81 11.38
CA ASP A 28 11.80 -5.05 12.02
C ASP A 28 11.14 -4.72 13.37
N LEU A 29 9.84 -4.45 13.35
CA LEU A 29 9.10 -4.05 14.55
C LEU A 29 8.93 -5.21 15.54
N ARG A 30 9.01 -4.91 16.84
CA ARG A 30 8.81 -5.88 17.92
C ARG A 30 7.33 -6.26 18.09
N PRO A 31 7.02 -7.42 18.69
CA PRO A 31 5.62 -7.80 18.96
C PRO A 31 4.91 -6.73 19.79
N SER A 32 3.60 -6.54 19.56
CA SER A 32 2.77 -5.60 20.32
C SER A 32 3.24 -4.14 20.24
N SER A 33 3.67 -3.69 19.07
CA SER A 33 4.10 -2.32 18.83
C SER A 33 3.05 -1.50 18.04
N GLU A 34 3.01 -0.20 18.32
CA GLU A 34 2.33 0.77 17.47
C GLU A 34 3.41 1.59 16.76
N CYS A 35 3.46 1.54 15.43
CA CYS A 35 4.36 2.39 14.65
C CYS A 35 3.53 3.37 13.82
N ARG A 36 3.93 4.63 13.87
CA ARG A 36 3.43 5.68 12.98
C ARG A 36 4.60 6.30 12.23
N MET A 37 4.61 6.11 10.94
CA MET A 37 5.56 6.71 10.01
C MET A 37 4.88 7.84 9.26
N ARG A 38 5.61 8.92 9.04
CA ARG A 38 5.19 9.97 8.13
C ARG A 38 6.38 10.50 7.38
N ASP A 39 6.42 10.23 6.08
CA ASP A 39 7.53 10.65 5.23
C ASP A 39 7.04 11.69 4.23
N ASP A 40 7.55 12.92 4.35
CA ASP A 40 7.29 13.99 3.40
C ASP A 40 8.54 14.13 2.48
N LEU A 41 8.57 13.38 1.37
CA LEU A 41 9.73 13.29 0.48
C LEU A 41 9.74 14.40 -0.60
N ARG A 42 10.80 15.21 -0.73
CA ARG A 42 10.88 16.33 -1.72
C ARG A 42 12.25 16.44 -2.45
N PRO A 43 12.28 17.08 -3.64
CA PRO A 43 12.14 16.45 -4.96
C PRO A 43 13.30 15.49 -5.35
N THR A 44 13.02 14.60 -6.31
CA THR A 44 13.95 13.56 -6.84
C THR A 44 14.55 12.67 -5.76
N CYS A 45 13.81 11.66 -5.32
CA CYS A 45 14.31 10.66 -4.38
C CYS A 45 14.00 9.25 -4.87
N VAL A 46 14.88 8.33 -4.52
CA VAL A 46 14.62 6.89 -4.60
C VAL A 46 14.49 6.39 -3.17
N TYR A 47 13.27 6.02 -2.80
CA TYR A 47 12.98 5.47 -1.49
C TYR A 47 12.72 3.98 -1.60
N ARG A 48 13.33 3.21 -0.70
CA ARG A 48 13.12 1.77 -0.60
C ARG A 48 12.89 1.40 0.84
N MET A 49 11.69 0.95 1.15
CA MET A 49 11.33 0.48 2.47
C MET A 49 11.07 -1.01 2.44
N ARG A 50 11.45 -1.67 3.54
CA ARG A 50 11.05 -3.03 3.82
C ARG A 50 10.65 -3.14 5.28
N ASP A 51 9.38 -3.46 5.50
CA ASP A 51 8.83 -3.56 6.83
C ASP A 51 8.37 -4.98 7.10
N VAL A 52 8.72 -5.49 8.27
CA VAL A 52 8.29 -6.81 8.73
C VAL A 52 7.69 -6.67 10.12
N PRO A 53 6.46 -6.12 10.24
CA PRO A 53 5.79 -6.02 11.52
C PRO A 53 5.54 -7.41 12.12
N ARG A 54 5.94 -7.59 13.38
CA ARG A 54 5.68 -8.81 14.17
C ARG A 54 4.22 -8.90 14.62
N PRO A 55 3.76 -10.05 15.15
CA PRO A 55 2.35 -10.25 15.50
C PRO A 55 1.80 -9.19 16.46
N ASN A 56 0.50 -8.92 16.35
CA ASN A 56 -0.24 -7.99 17.21
C ASN A 56 0.24 -6.53 17.14
N CYS A 57 0.70 -6.07 15.96
CA CYS A 57 1.14 -4.70 15.78
C CYS A 57 0.11 -3.86 15.02
N ALA A 58 0.10 -2.55 15.33
CA ALA A 58 -0.62 -1.55 14.57
C ALA A 58 0.39 -0.67 13.82
N TYR A 59 0.29 -0.63 12.50
CA TYR A 59 1.15 0.16 11.64
C TYR A 59 0.34 1.20 10.89
N GLN A 60 0.80 2.44 10.93
CA GLN A 60 0.22 3.53 10.16
C GLN A 60 1.34 4.25 9.41
N MET A 61 1.21 4.34 8.10
CA MET A 61 2.08 5.17 7.28
C MET A 61 1.30 6.25 6.58
N ARG A 62 1.98 7.36 6.38
CA ARG A 62 1.51 8.43 5.54
C ARG A 62 2.67 9.01 4.76
N ASP A 63 2.70 8.74 3.47
CA ASP A 63 3.78 9.22 2.60
C ASP A 63 3.26 10.32 1.67
N ASP A 64 3.85 11.51 1.80
CA ASP A 64 3.59 12.64 0.90
C ASP A 64 4.78 12.74 -0.09
N LEU A 65 4.62 12.08 -1.25
CA LEU A 65 5.67 11.94 -2.26
C LEU A 65 5.71 13.15 -3.20
N GLY A 66 6.80 13.90 -3.17
CA GLY A 66 7.05 15.08 -4.00
C GLY A 66 7.31 14.78 -5.48
N PRO A 67 7.52 15.83 -6.31
CA PRO A 67 7.62 15.66 -7.76
C PRO A 67 8.83 14.81 -8.16
N SER A 68 8.60 13.86 -9.08
CA SER A 68 9.62 12.99 -9.67
C SER A 68 10.31 12.02 -8.69
N CYS A 69 9.57 11.10 -8.05
CA CYS A 69 10.14 10.10 -7.14
C CYS A 69 9.94 8.66 -7.60
N VAL A 70 10.83 7.77 -7.13
CA VAL A 70 10.64 6.32 -7.22
C VAL A 70 10.53 5.77 -5.81
N HIS A 71 9.37 5.25 -5.47
CA HIS A 71 9.12 4.66 -4.16
C HIS A 71 8.88 3.15 -4.31
N ARG A 72 9.57 2.35 -3.50
CA ARG A 72 9.45 0.90 -3.47
C ARG A 72 9.23 0.43 -2.05
N MET A 73 8.10 -0.19 -1.80
CA MET A 73 7.76 -0.75 -0.51
C MET A 73 7.61 -2.26 -0.60
N HIS A 74 8.05 -2.94 0.46
CA HIS A 74 7.85 -4.37 0.62
C HIS A 74 7.44 -4.68 2.06
N GLY A 75 6.17 -4.97 2.30
CA GLY A 75 5.64 -5.33 3.60
C GLY A 75 5.41 -6.84 3.74
N ASP A 76 5.93 -7.45 4.82
CA ASP A 76 5.54 -8.81 5.20
C ASP A 76 4.76 -8.75 6.53
N LEU A 77 3.43 -8.66 6.45
CA LEU A 77 2.55 -8.52 7.61
C LEU A 77 2.32 -9.87 8.29
N ARG A 78 2.83 -10.02 9.53
CA ARG A 78 2.59 -11.24 10.34
C ARG A 78 1.18 -11.26 10.96
N PRO A 79 0.72 -12.41 11.51
CA PRO A 79 -0.67 -12.58 11.96
C PRO A 79 -1.17 -11.50 12.92
N SER A 80 -2.47 -11.22 12.84
CA SER A 80 -3.18 -10.33 13.77
C SER A 80 -2.66 -8.88 13.79
N CYS A 81 -2.23 -8.37 12.64
CA CYS A 81 -1.77 -6.99 12.49
C CYS A 81 -2.84 -6.11 11.84
N VAL A 82 -2.82 -4.82 12.21
CA VAL A 82 -3.59 -3.78 11.54
C VAL A 82 -2.61 -2.87 10.81
N HIS A 83 -2.80 -2.70 9.52
CA HIS A 83 -1.96 -1.88 8.68
C HIS A 83 -2.80 -0.84 7.93
N ARG A 84 -2.42 0.42 8.05
CA ARG A 84 -3.04 1.54 7.35
C ARG A 84 -1.98 2.30 6.58
N MET A 85 -2.16 2.43 5.28
CA MET A 85 -1.32 3.29 4.45
C MET A 85 -2.16 4.35 3.78
N ARG A 86 -1.54 5.52 3.66
CA ARG A 86 -2.11 6.62 2.92
C ARG A 86 -1.02 7.34 2.16
N ASP A 87 -1.04 7.21 0.86
CA ASP A 87 0.00 7.78 0.01
C ASP A 87 -0.58 8.87 -0.89
N ASP A 88 -0.07 10.10 -0.73
CA ASP A 88 -0.44 11.24 -1.56
C ASP A 88 0.71 11.45 -2.60
N LEU A 89 0.57 10.88 -3.79
CA LEU A 89 1.59 10.89 -4.85
C LEU A 89 1.45 12.13 -5.76
N ARG A 90 2.46 12.99 -5.81
CA ARG A 90 2.45 14.22 -6.65
C ARG A 90 2.99 13.94 -8.07
N PRO A 91 3.12 14.93 -8.99
CA PRO A 91 3.36 14.64 -10.41
C PRO A 91 4.60 13.79 -10.69
N ILE A 92 4.46 12.84 -11.62
CA ILE A 92 5.54 12.00 -12.18
C ILE A 92 6.17 11.06 -11.13
N CYS A 93 5.38 10.20 -10.50
CA CYS A 93 5.88 9.22 -9.54
C CYS A 93 5.82 7.80 -10.09
N VAL A 94 6.82 6.98 -9.75
CA VAL A 94 6.76 5.53 -9.92
C VAL A 94 6.68 4.90 -8.53
N TYR A 95 5.53 4.30 -8.24
CA TYR A 95 5.28 3.64 -6.98
C TYR A 95 5.12 2.14 -7.19
N ARG A 96 5.83 1.36 -6.38
CA ARG A 96 5.74 -0.11 -6.38
C ARG A 96 5.61 -0.61 -4.97
N MET A 97 4.55 -1.35 -4.73
CA MET A 97 4.28 -1.96 -3.45
C MET A 97 4.10 -3.46 -3.63
N ARG A 98 4.66 -4.21 -2.70
CA ARG A 98 4.46 -5.65 -2.61
C ARG A 98 4.22 -6.04 -1.16
N ASP A 99 3.03 -6.52 -0.86
CA ASP A 99 2.68 -6.90 0.49
C ASP A 99 2.13 -8.31 0.61
N ASP A 100 2.71 -9.08 1.52
CA ASP A 100 2.25 -10.42 1.85
C ASP A 100 1.58 -10.37 3.24
N LEU A 101 0.27 -10.64 3.27
CA LEU A 101 -0.55 -10.54 4.48
C LEU A 101 -0.76 -11.91 5.12
N GLY A 102 -0.29 -12.05 6.36
CA GLY A 102 -0.57 -13.15 7.26
C GLY A 102 -2.05 -13.25 7.66
N PRO A 103 -2.47 -14.35 8.30
CA PRO A 103 -3.86 -14.58 8.67
C PRO A 103 -4.39 -13.55 9.68
N SER A 104 -5.70 -13.29 9.60
CA SER A 104 -6.43 -12.40 10.52
C SER A 104 -5.92 -10.96 10.55
N CYS A 105 -5.41 -10.46 9.42
CA CYS A 105 -4.94 -9.09 9.29
C CYS A 105 -6.03 -8.16 8.73
N VAL A 106 -5.97 -6.89 9.14
CA VAL A 106 -6.77 -5.82 8.55
C VAL A 106 -5.84 -4.87 7.83
N TYR A 107 -6.12 -4.65 6.56
CA TYR A 107 -5.33 -3.80 5.69
C TYR A 107 -6.21 -2.74 5.04
N GLN A 108 -5.80 -1.48 5.18
CA GLN A 108 -6.47 -0.35 4.57
C GLN A 108 -5.44 0.48 3.83
N MET A 109 -5.69 0.71 2.56
CA MET A 109 -4.90 1.60 1.73
C MET A 109 -5.78 2.70 1.17
N ARG A 110 -5.23 3.90 1.10
CA ARG A 110 -5.84 5.01 0.40
C ARG A 110 -4.80 5.80 -0.36
N ASP A 111 -4.88 5.76 -1.67
CA ASP A 111 -3.88 6.42 -2.51
C ASP A 111 -4.52 7.52 -3.35
N ASP A 112 -3.96 8.72 -3.27
CA ASP A 112 -4.35 9.87 -4.09
C ASP A 112 -3.22 10.09 -5.12
N LEU A 113 -3.44 9.68 -6.38
CA LEU A 113 -2.42 9.75 -7.44
C LEU A 113 -2.56 11.02 -8.28
N GLY A 114 -1.51 11.84 -8.28
CA GLY A 114 -1.35 12.99 -9.15
C GLY A 114 -1.19 12.62 -10.64
N PRO A 115 -1.06 13.61 -11.53
CA PRO A 115 -0.97 13.38 -12.97
C PRO A 115 0.30 12.61 -13.36
N SER A 116 0.18 11.75 -14.38
CA SER A 116 1.28 11.01 -15.00
C SER A 116 2.04 10.07 -14.04
N CYS A 117 1.33 9.41 -13.13
CA CYS A 117 1.91 8.44 -12.19
C CYS A 117 1.80 6.99 -12.71
N VAL A 118 2.79 6.17 -12.36
CA VAL A 118 2.75 4.72 -12.57
C VAL A 118 2.73 4.03 -11.21
N TYR A 119 1.65 3.31 -10.97
CA TYR A 119 1.42 2.61 -9.73
C TYR A 119 1.27 1.12 -9.97
N ARG A 120 2.03 0.33 -9.21
CA ARG A 120 1.99 -1.14 -9.28
C ARG A 120 1.91 -1.71 -7.89
N MET A 121 0.90 -2.52 -7.67
CA MET A 121 0.73 -3.26 -6.45
C MET A 121 0.65 -4.75 -6.76
N ARG A 122 1.27 -5.53 -5.87
CA ARG A 122 1.08 -6.96 -5.81
C ARG A 122 0.86 -7.35 -4.36
N GLY A 123 -0.14 -8.17 -4.07
CA GLY A 123 -0.25 -8.69 -2.71
C GLY A 123 -0.85 -10.08 -2.64
N ASP A 124 -0.39 -10.84 -1.66
CA ASP A 124 -0.88 -12.19 -1.38
C ASP A 124 -1.60 -12.17 -0.01
N LEU A 125 -2.90 -12.42 0.00
CA LEU A 125 -3.76 -12.37 1.18
C LEU A 125 -4.01 -13.79 1.71
N ARG A 126 -3.56 -14.07 2.94
CA ARG A 126 -3.87 -15.32 3.67
C ARG A 126 -5.29 -15.28 4.28
N PRO A 127 -5.83 -16.43 4.74
CA PRO A 127 -7.23 -16.54 5.15
C PRO A 127 -7.65 -15.55 6.25
N SER A 128 -8.94 -15.21 6.24
CA SER A 128 -9.60 -14.36 7.24
C SER A 128 -9.06 -12.92 7.30
N CYS A 129 -8.57 -12.40 6.18
CA CYS A 129 -8.11 -11.03 6.07
C CYS A 129 -9.21 -10.08 5.55
N VAL A 130 -9.17 -8.84 6.02
CA VAL A 130 -9.99 -7.76 5.49
C VAL A 130 -9.09 -6.77 4.76
N TYR A 131 -9.35 -6.59 3.47
CA TYR A 131 -8.62 -5.69 2.61
C TYR A 131 -9.55 -4.62 2.06
N GLN A 132 -9.19 -3.35 2.28
CA GLN A 132 -9.95 -2.21 1.77
C GLN A 132 -9.02 -1.25 1.05
N MET A 133 -9.37 -0.90 -0.17
CA MET A 133 -8.66 0.11 -0.94
C MET A 133 -9.57 1.18 -1.47
N ARG A 134 -8.99 2.38 -1.54
CA ARG A 134 -9.62 3.51 -2.16
C ARG A 134 -8.58 4.32 -2.91
N ASP A 135 -8.72 4.37 -4.22
CA ASP A 135 -7.74 5.02 -5.08
C ASP A 135 -8.39 6.15 -5.90
N ASP A 136 -7.84 7.35 -5.79
CA ASP A 136 -8.27 8.52 -6.56
C ASP A 136 -7.19 8.83 -7.62
N LEU A 137 -7.46 8.51 -8.90
CA LEU A 137 -6.46 8.59 -9.97
C LEU A 137 -6.58 9.87 -10.81
N GLY A 138 -5.50 10.65 -10.82
CA GLY A 138 -5.27 11.79 -11.71
C GLY A 138 -5.15 11.39 -13.19
N PRO A 139 -5.19 12.36 -14.12
CA PRO A 139 -5.15 12.06 -15.55
C PRO A 139 -3.84 11.38 -15.99
N SER A 140 -3.92 10.56 -17.05
CA SER A 140 -2.78 9.87 -17.66
C SER A 140 -2.01 8.93 -16.72
N CYS A 141 -2.69 8.35 -15.72
CA CYS A 141 -2.08 7.40 -14.80
C CYS A 141 -2.17 5.96 -15.31
N VAL A 142 -1.16 5.16 -14.98
CA VAL A 142 -1.18 3.70 -15.18
C VAL A 142 -1.20 3.01 -13.84
N TYR A 143 -2.29 2.28 -13.58
CA TYR A 143 -2.49 1.53 -12.36
C TYR A 143 -2.60 0.05 -12.66
N ARG A 144 -1.81 -0.76 -11.96
CA ARG A 144 -1.83 -2.21 -12.07
C ARG A 144 -1.86 -2.85 -10.70
N MET A 145 -2.83 -3.71 -10.51
CA MET A 145 -2.93 -4.53 -9.32
C MET A 145 -2.95 -6.00 -9.68
N ARG A 146 -2.29 -6.79 -8.84
CA ARG A 146 -2.42 -8.23 -8.85
C ARG A 146 -2.55 -8.77 -7.42
N GLY A 147 -3.66 -9.42 -7.13
CA GLY A 147 -3.92 -10.03 -5.81
C GLY A 147 -4.07 -11.55 -5.90
N ASP A 148 -3.45 -12.29 -4.98
CA ASP A 148 -3.80 -13.70 -4.75
C ASP A 148 -4.55 -13.80 -3.41
N LEU A 149 -5.85 -14.08 -3.44
CA LEU A 149 -6.77 -14.04 -2.29
C LEU A 149 -7.10 -15.46 -1.82
N ARG A 150 -6.66 -15.86 -0.63
CA ARG A 150 -7.01 -17.16 -0.03
C ARG A 150 -8.42 -17.15 0.60
N PRO A 151 -9.00 -18.33 0.91
CA PRO A 151 -10.39 -18.44 1.36
C PRO A 151 -10.77 -17.53 2.54
N SER A 152 -12.04 -17.12 2.59
CA SER A 152 -12.63 -16.33 3.67
C SER A 152 -12.04 -14.91 3.81
N CYS A 153 -11.50 -14.34 2.74
CA CYS A 153 -11.10 -12.93 2.71
C CYS A 153 -12.26 -12.02 2.31
N VAL A 154 -12.29 -10.82 2.87
CA VAL A 154 -13.18 -9.73 2.44
C VAL A 154 -12.35 -8.68 1.74
N TYR A 155 -12.67 -8.44 0.48
CA TYR A 155 -11.97 -7.50 -0.37
C TYR A 155 -12.93 -6.42 -0.86
N ARG A 156 -12.58 -5.15 -0.61
CA ARG A 156 -13.34 -3.99 -1.05
C ARG A 156 -12.44 -3.00 -1.76
N MET A 157 -12.84 -2.58 -2.95
CA MET A 157 -12.16 -1.53 -3.70
C MET A 157 -13.13 -0.43 -4.11
N ARG A 158 -12.66 0.80 -4.04
CA ARG A 158 -13.36 1.97 -4.57
C ARG A 158 -12.39 2.86 -5.34
N ASP A 159 -12.63 3.01 -6.64
CA ASP A 159 -11.73 3.78 -7.49
C ASP A 159 -12.45 4.92 -8.21
N ASP A 160 -11.85 6.12 -8.17
CA ASP A 160 -12.33 7.28 -8.90
C ASP A 160 -11.31 7.65 -10.01
N PHE A 161 -11.68 7.44 -11.27
CA PHE A 161 -10.75 7.57 -12.41
C PHE A 161 -10.98 8.86 -13.23
N ARG A 162 -9.95 9.71 -13.35
CA ARG A 162 -9.93 10.83 -14.30
C ARG A 162 -9.54 10.38 -15.72
N PRO A 163 -9.78 11.19 -16.78
CA PRO A 163 -9.60 10.79 -18.17
C PRO A 163 -8.19 10.27 -18.52
N SER A 164 -8.13 9.40 -19.54
CA SER A 164 -6.89 8.85 -20.10
C SER A 164 -6.11 7.93 -19.15
N CYS A 165 -6.77 7.37 -18.13
CA CYS A 165 -6.16 6.41 -17.22
C CYS A 165 -6.25 4.98 -17.74
N VAL A 166 -5.23 4.18 -17.44
CA VAL A 166 -5.22 2.74 -17.69
C VAL A 166 -5.23 2.01 -16.36
N HIS A 167 -6.33 1.33 -16.06
CA HIS A 167 -6.48 0.50 -14.87
C HIS A 167 -6.53 -0.98 -15.27
N ARG A 168 -5.68 -1.80 -14.66
CA ARG A 168 -5.68 -3.25 -14.83
C ARG A 168 -5.65 -3.96 -13.48
N MET A 169 -6.60 -4.86 -13.30
CA MET A 169 -6.71 -5.70 -12.12
C MET A 169 -6.71 -7.17 -12.53
N ARG A 170 -5.97 -7.97 -11.77
CA ARG A 170 -6.00 -9.43 -11.90
C ARG A 170 -5.98 -10.05 -10.51
N ASP A 171 -7.06 -10.72 -10.15
CA ASP A 171 -7.17 -11.37 -8.86
C ASP A 171 -7.44 -12.86 -8.99
N ASP A 172 -6.67 -13.66 -8.26
CA ASP A 172 -6.85 -15.11 -8.14
C ASP A 172 -7.62 -15.36 -6.82
N LEU A 173 -8.92 -15.68 -6.89
CA LEU A 173 -9.86 -15.71 -5.77
C LEU A 173 -10.12 -17.14 -5.26
N GLY A 174 -9.74 -17.41 -4.01
CA GLY A 174 -10.09 -18.64 -3.33
C GLY A 174 -11.58 -18.76 -2.98
N PRO A 175 -12.07 -19.97 -2.67
CA PRO A 175 -13.46 -20.20 -2.31
C PRO A 175 -13.89 -19.38 -1.08
N SER A 176 -15.15 -18.92 -1.07
CA SER A 176 -15.75 -18.15 0.03
C SER A 176 -15.14 -16.76 0.27
N CYS A 177 -14.45 -16.18 -0.71
CA CYS A 177 -14.04 -14.77 -0.70
C CYS A 177 -15.23 -13.86 -1.05
N VAL A 178 -15.34 -12.71 -0.37
CA VAL A 178 -16.30 -11.66 -0.70
C VAL A 178 -15.58 -10.53 -1.42
N HIS A 179 -15.88 -10.34 -2.70
CA HIS A 179 -15.30 -9.30 -3.55
C HIS A 179 -16.32 -8.19 -3.84
N ARG A 180 -15.99 -6.94 -3.55
CA ARG A 180 -16.85 -5.78 -3.87
C ARG A 180 -16.03 -4.65 -4.46
N MET A 181 -16.39 -4.24 -5.67
CA MET A 181 -15.79 -3.06 -6.32
C MET A 181 -16.84 -2.00 -6.64
N ARG A 182 -16.39 -0.75 -6.63
CA ARG A 182 -17.14 0.39 -7.12
C ARG A 182 -16.18 1.33 -7.85
N GLY A 183 -16.49 1.68 -9.09
CA GLY A 183 -15.65 2.56 -9.89
C GLY A 183 -16.43 3.68 -10.56
N ASP A 184 -15.98 4.92 -10.42
CA ASP A 184 -16.49 6.07 -11.18
C ASP A 184 -15.52 6.37 -12.34
N LEU A 185 -15.88 5.94 -13.55
CA LEU A 185 -15.05 6.07 -14.76
C LEU A 185 -15.44 7.31 -15.57
N ARG A 186 -14.50 8.24 -15.77
CA ARG A 186 -14.66 9.33 -16.76
C ARG A 186 -14.31 8.86 -18.18
N PRO A 187 -14.81 9.54 -19.24
CA PRO A 187 -14.49 9.18 -20.63
C PRO A 187 -12.99 9.12 -20.91
N GLY A 188 -12.58 8.17 -21.77
CA GLY A 188 -11.19 7.99 -22.18
C GLY A 188 -10.34 7.08 -21.27
N CYS A 189 -10.92 6.51 -20.21
CA CYS A 189 -10.27 5.51 -19.36
C CYS A 189 -10.38 4.10 -19.96
N VAL A 190 -9.32 3.32 -19.83
CA VAL A 190 -9.31 1.87 -20.14
C VAL A 190 -9.29 1.10 -18.83
N HIS A 191 -10.35 0.32 -18.59
CA HIS A 191 -10.46 -0.55 -17.41
C HIS A 191 -10.48 -2.02 -17.86
N ARG A 192 -9.56 -2.84 -17.34
CA ARG A 192 -9.55 -4.29 -17.58
C ARG A 192 -9.44 -5.04 -16.26
N MET A 193 -10.39 -5.93 -16.04
CA MET A 193 -10.42 -6.84 -14.91
C MET A 193 -10.33 -8.29 -15.40
N ARG A 194 -9.61 -9.11 -14.63
CA ARG A 194 -9.62 -10.57 -14.76
C ARG A 194 -9.70 -11.17 -13.35
N GLU A 195 -10.71 -11.98 -13.11
CA GLU A 195 -10.87 -12.75 -11.88
C GLU A 195 -10.69 -14.23 -12.27
N ASP A 196 -9.69 -14.90 -11.70
CA ASP A 196 -9.47 -16.34 -11.84
C ASP A 196 -9.99 -17.01 -10.54
N LEU A 197 -10.99 -17.89 -10.65
CA LEU A 197 -11.64 -18.61 -9.53
C LEU A 197 -11.07 -20.02 -9.33
#